data_AF-A0A522AX74-F1
#
_entry.id   AF-A0A522AX74-F1
#
_cell.length_a   1.000
_cell.length_b   1.000
_cell.length_c   1.000
_cell.angle_alpha   90.00
_cell.angle_beta   90.00
_cell.angle_gamma   90.00
#
_symmetry.space_group_name_H-M   'P 1'
#
loop_
_entity.id
_entity.type
_entity.pdbx_description
1 polymer ?
#
loop_
_entity_poly.entity_id
_entity_poly.type
_entity_poly.pdbx_seq_one_letter_code
_entity_poly.pdbx_strand_id
1 'polypeptide(L)'
;MNIQPIVEGHGEVEALPLLLRRLGSEGGVYSLGVNSPIRRKRSELVQEGPLRKAVRLALLQQCSGILILFDCDDDCPKTLAPDIARWARSEAGGTPCEVVIPKREYEAWFLATIESLRGKRGIRNDAVSHPSPETPRDAKGQLEERMLPGSSYAPTA
;
A
#
# COMPACT_ATOMS: atom_id res chain seq x y z
N MET A 1 -8.98 17.44 -4.29
CA MET A 1 -8.25 16.55 -5.22
C MET A 1 -8.44 15.14 -4.72
N ASN A 2 -8.85 14.20 -5.57
CA ASN A 2 -9.09 12.81 -5.14
C ASN A 2 -8.08 11.86 -5.77
N ILE A 3 -7.45 11.02 -4.97
CA ILE A 3 -6.66 9.88 -5.45
C ILE A 3 -7.60 8.68 -5.56
N GLN A 4 -7.50 7.95 -6.67
CA GLN A 4 -8.14 6.65 -6.85
C GLN A 4 -7.11 5.53 -6.62
N PRO A 5 -7.17 4.81 -5.48
CA PRO A 5 -6.27 3.71 -5.24
C PRO A 5 -6.70 2.45 -6.02
N ILE A 6 -5.71 1.67 -6.46
CA ILE A 6 -5.85 0.28 -6.91
C ILE A 6 -4.96 -0.57 -6.01
N VAL A 7 -5.53 -1.57 -5.34
CA VAL A 7 -4.82 -2.36 -4.32
C VAL A 7 -4.99 -3.86 -4.50
N GLU A 8 -4.11 -4.64 -3.89
CA GLU A 8 -4.16 -6.11 -3.95
C GLU A 8 -5.07 -6.75 -2.90
N GLY A 9 -4.69 -6.61 -1.63
CA GLY A 9 -5.30 -7.34 -0.54
C GLY A 9 -6.50 -6.62 0.05
N HIS A 10 -7.19 -7.32 0.96
CA HIS A 10 -8.34 -6.75 1.66
C HIS A 10 -7.92 -5.76 2.74
N GLY A 11 -6.74 -5.93 3.33
CA GLY A 11 -6.23 -5.03 4.36
C GLY A 11 -5.96 -3.63 3.81
N GLU A 12 -5.37 -3.55 2.62
CA GLU A 12 -4.99 -2.30 1.96
C GLU A 12 -6.20 -1.48 1.53
N VAL A 13 -7.36 -2.12 1.30
CA VAL A 13 -8.61 -1.42 0.98
C VAL A 13 -8.99 -0.44 2.09
N GLU A 14 -8.74 -0.79 3.35
CA GLU A 14 -9.06 0.06 4.49
C GLU A 14 -7.82 0.81 5.01
N ALA A 15 -6.65 0.17 5.02
CA ALA A 15 -5.43 0.73 5.59
C ALA A 15 -4.81 1.83 4.71
N LEU A 16 -4.78 1.65 3.38
CA LEU A 16 -4.12 2.61 2.48
C LEU A 16 -4.79 3.99 2.50
N PRO A 17 -6.13 4.13 2.49
CA PRO A 17 -6.76 5.44 2.65
C PRO A 17 -6.39 6.15 3.95
N LEU A 18 -6.20 5.42 5.05
CA LEU A 18 -5.76 6.00 6.33
C LEU A 18 -4.31 6.48 6.25
N LEU A 19 -3.42 5.67 5.65
CA LEU A 19 -2.03 6.04 5.43
C LEU A 19 -1.91 7.30 4.57
N LEU A 20 -2.62 7.36 3.44
CA LEU A 20 -2.57 8.52 2.54
C LEU A 20 -3.07 9.81 3.21
N ARG A 21 -4.13 9.73 4.02
CA ARG A 21 -4.61 10.90 4.79
C ARG A 21 -3.60 11.34 5.84
N ARG A 22 -2.95 10.40 6.52
CA ARG A 22 -1.87 10.70 7.48
C ARG A 22 -0.68 11.38 6.79
N LEU A 23 -0.20 10.81 5.68
CA LEU A 23 0.90 11.40 4.90
C LEU A 23 0.52 12.77 4.32
N GLY A 24 -0.72 12.93 3.85
CA GLY A 24 -1.25 14.22 3.42
C GLY A 24 -1.20 15.25 4.54
N SER A 25 -1.69 14.91 5.73
CA SER A 25 -1.64 15.78 6.91
C SER A 25 -0.20 16.12 7.34
N GLU A 26 0.71 15.15 7.33
CA GLU A 26 2.14 15.37 7.64
C GLU A 26 2.81 16.28 6.59
N GLY A 27 2.39 16.18 5.33
CA GLY A 27 2.83 17.06 4.24
C GLY A 27 2.08 18.40 4.11
N GLY A 28 1.17 18.73 5.04
CA GLY A 28 0.38 19.98 5.00
C GLY A 28 -0.77 20.00 3.98
N VAL A 29 -1.13 18.85 3.41
CA VAL A 29 -2.23 18.68 2.44
C VAL A 29 -3.46 18.09 3.14
N TYR A 30 -4.33 18.96 3.66
CA TYR A 30 -5.51 18.55 4.43
C TYR A 30 -6.76 18.26 3.57
N SER A 31 -6.80 18.74 2.33
CA SER A 31 -7.93 18.54 1.40
C SER A 31 -7.77 17.32 0.49
N LEU A 32 -6.94 16.35 0.89
CA LEU A 32 -6.69 15.14 0.12
C LEU A 32 -7.88 14.18 0.27
N GLY A 33 -8.67 14.06 -0.79
CA GLY A 33 -9.68 13.01 -0.90
C GLY A 33 -9.04 11.71 -1.34
N VAL A 34 -9.51 10.59 -0.79
CA VAL A 34 -9.12 9.24 -1.22
C VAL A 34 -10.39 8.47 -1.48
N ASN A 35 -10.60 8.06 -2.72
CA ASN A 35 -11.75 7.25 -3.13
C ASN A 35 -11.63 5.83 -2.57
N SER A 36 -12.74 5.09 -2.57
CA SER A 36 -12.72 3.66 -2.22
C SER A 36 -11.76 2.89 -3.16
N PRO A 37 -10.78 2.15 -2.63
CA PRO A 37 -9.82 1.42 -3.45
C PRO A 37 -10.48 0.38 -4.36
N ILE A 38 -9.97 0.27 -5.59
CA ILE A 38 -10.32 -0.82 -6.52
C ILE A 38 -9.42 -2.00 -6.20
N ARG A 39 -9.99 -3.09 -5.70
CA ARG A 39 -9.23 -4.31 -5.41
C ARG A 39 -9.05 -5.17 -6.66
N ARG A 40 -7.82 -5.65 -6.89
CA ARG A 40 -7.45 -6.60 -7.95
C ARG A 40 -6.48 -7.63 -7.41
N LYS A 41 -6.44 -8.84 -7.97
CA LYS A 41 -5.44 -9.83 -7.56
C LYS A 41 -4.06 -9.40 -8.07
N ARG A 42 -2.99 -9.75 -7.35
CA ARG A 42 -1.61 -9.57 -7.82
C ARG A 42 -1.39 -10.08 -9.24
N SER A 43 -1.89 -11.28 -9.52
CA SER A 43 -1.80 -11.92 -10.84
C SER A 43 -2.39 -11.08 -11.98
N GLU A 44 -3.33 -10.18 -11.68
CA GLU A 44 -3.89 -9.23 -12.63
C GLU A 44 -3.03 -7.96 -12.74
N LEU A 45 -2.50 -7.46 -11.62
CA LEU A 45 -1.71 -6.23 -11.58
C LEU A 45 -0.34 -6.38 -12.24
N VAL A 46 0.23 -7.59 -12.24
CA VAL A 46 1.50 -7.90 -12.91
C VAL A 46 1.36 -8.25 -14.40
N GLN A 47 0.14 -8.18 -14.96
CA GLN A 47 -0.13 -8.45 -16.37
C GLN A 47 -0.65 -7.19 -17.06
N GLU A 48 -0.08 -6.83 -18.21
CA GLU A 48 -0.42 -5.59 -18.93
C GLU A 48 -1.93 -5.45 -19.21
N GLY A 49 -2.55 -6.48 -19.80
CA GLY A 49 -3.97 -6.42 -20.20
C GLY A 49 -4.92 -6.17 -19.02
N PRO A 50 -4.90 -7.01 -17.97
CA PRO A 50 -5.72 -6.81 -16.77
C PRO A 50 -5.38 -5.51 -16.01
N LEU A 51 -4.09 -5.13 -15.90
CA LEU A 51 -3.69 -3.85 -15.31
C LEU A 51 -4.31 -2.66 -16.05
N ARG A 52 -4.23 -2.63 -17.38
CA ARG A 52 -4.85 -1.59 -18.20
C ARG A 52 -6.36 -1.51 -17.96
N LYS A 53 -7.05 -2.65 -17.82
CA LYS A 53 -8.48 -2.68 -17.46
C LYS A 53 -8.74 -2.06 -16.08
N ALA A 54 -7.88 -2.30 -15.09
CA ALA A 54 -7.99 -1.70 -13.78
C ALA A 54 -7.79 -0.17 -13.82
N VAL A 55 -6.81 0.31 -14.59
CA VAL A 55 -6.57 1.74 -14.81
C VAL A 55 -7.76 2.40 -15.51
N ARG A 56 -8.34 1.78 -16.56
CA ARG A 56 -9.57 2.27 -17.20
C ARG A 56 -10.71 2.41 -16.19
N LEU A 57 -10.91 1.43 -15.32
CA LEU A 57 -11.94 1.50 -14.29
C LEU A 57 -11.68 2.64 -13.30
N ALA A 58 -10.41 2.90 -12.95
CA ALA A 58 -10.03 4.01 -12.09
C ALA A 58 -10.28 5.37 -12.76
N LEU A 59 -10.03 5.50 -14.06
CA LEU A 59 -10.34 6.72 -14.83
C LEU A 59 -11.84 7.03 -14.93
N LEU A 60 -12.70 6.02 -14.80
CA LEU A 60 -14.15 6.22 -14.70
C LEU A 60 -14.57 6.78 -13.32
N GLN A 61 -13.68 6.75 -12.33
CA GLN A 61 -13.92 7.37 -11.03
C GLN A 61 -13.55 8.84 -11.11
N GLN A 62 -14.28 9.70 -10.38
CA GLN A 62 -13.90 11.10 -10.22
C GLN A 62 -12.60 11.18 -9.40
N CYS A 63 -11.46 11.27 -10.10
CA CYS A 63 -10.14 11.35 -9.52
C CYS A 63 -9.25 12.33 -10.29
N SER A 64 -8.20 12.80 -9.62
CA SER A 64 -7.17 13.66 -10.18
C SER A 64 -5.82 12.94 -10.29
N GLY A 65 -5.77 11.68 -9.85
CA GLY A 65 -4.60 10.83 -9.88
C GLY A 65 -4.94 9.40 -9.46
N ILE A 66 -4.15 8.45 -9.93
CA ILE A 66 -4.27 7.02 -9.65
C ILE A 66 -3.02 6.59 -8.89
N LEU A 67 -3.22 5.81 -7.81
CA LEU A 67 -2.14 5.18 -7.08
C LEU A 67 -2.35 3.67 -7.08
N ILE A 68 -1.42 2.94 -7.66
CA ILE A 68 -1.42 1.47 -7.70
C ILE A 68 -0.45 0.98 -6.63
N LEU A 69 -0.94 0.19 -5.67
CA LEU A 69 -0.14 -0.37 -4.59
C LEU A 69 -0.40 -1.87 -4.44
N PHE A 70 0.64 -2.68 -4.54
CA PHE A 70 0.56 -4.12 -4.31
C PHE A 70 1.92 -4.69 -3.94
N ASP A 71 1.92 -5.87 -3.33
CA ASP A 71 3.10 -6.46 -2.75
C ASP A 71 4.02 -7.08 -3.79
N CYS A 72 5.33 -6.89 -3.61
CA CYS A 72 6.30 -7.50 -4.52
C CYS A 72 6.39 -9.01 -4.34
N ASP A 73 6.06 -9.53 -3.15
CA ASP A 73 6.39 -10.90 -2.73
C ASP A 73 7.89 -11.19 -2.92
N ASP A 74 8.21 -12.30 -3.59
CA ASP A 74 9.58 -12.72 -3.85
C ASP A 74 10.19 -12.10 -5.12
N ASP A 75 9.41 -11.32 -5.89
CA ASP A 75 9.93 -10.62 -7.07
C ASP A 75 10.86 -9.44 -6.67
N CYS A 76 11.56 -8.89 -7.68
CA CYS A 76 12.39 -7.71 -7.51
C CYS A 76 11.61 -6.45 -7.94
N PRO A 77 11.30 -5.50 -7.03
CA PRO A 77 10.52 -4.32 -7.37
C PRO A 77 11.26 -3.42 -8.37
N LYS A 78 12.59 -3.39 -8.32
CA LYS A 78 13.44 -2.69 -9.29
C LYS A 78 13.23 -3.19 -10.72
N THR A 79 12.93 -4.48 -10.89
CA THR A 79 12.70 -5.10 -12.21
C THR A 79 11.24 -5.00 -12.60
N LEU A 80 10.32 -5.20 -11.66
CA LEU A 80 8.87 -5.28 -11.91
C LEU A 80 8.21 -3.90 -12.07
N ALA A 81 8.58 -2.92 -11.24
CA ALA A 81 7.92 -1.61 -11.21
C ALA A 81 8.03 -0.83 -12.54
N PRO A 82 9.17 -0.81 -13.27
CA PRO A 82 9.28 -0.05 -14.52
C PRO A 82 8.26 -0.47 -15.59
N ASP A 83 8.05 -1.77 -15.78
CA ASP A 83 7.11 -2.28 -16.78
C ASP A 83 5.66 -1.94 -16.42
N ILE A 84 5.29 -2.12 -15.15
CA ILE A 84 3.94 -1.81 -14.65
C ILE A 84 3.68 -0.31 -14.71
N ALA A 85 4.64 0.53 -14.28
CA ALA A 85 4.52 1.97 -14.37
C ALA A 85 4.38 2.44 -15.82
N ARG A 86 5.14 1.86 -16.77
CA ARG A 86 5.01 2.15 -18.19
C ARG A 86 3.61 1.85 -18.71
N TRP A 87 3.08 0.65 -18.45
CA TRP A 87 1.75 0.26 -18.88
C TRP A 87 0.65 1.12 -18.25
N ALA A 88 0.74 1.37 -16.95
CA ALA A 88 -0.24 2.14 -16.20
C ALA A 88 -0.29 3.61 -16.64
N ARG A 89 0.88 4.25 -16.82
CA ARG A 89 0.97 5.64 -17.30
C ARG A 89 0.53 5.79 -18.76
N SER A 90 0.87 4.82 -19.61
CA SER A 90 0.39 4.79 -20.99
C SER A 90 -1.13 4.73 -21.05
N GLU A 91 -1.77 3.92 -20.18
CA GLU A 91 -3.23 3.80 -20.13
C GLU A 91 -3.91 4.99 -19.45
N ALA A 92 -3.25 5.64 -18.49
CA ALA A 92 -3.79 6.79 -17.76
C ALA A 92 -3.97 8.05 -18.62
N GLY A 93 -3.39 8.09 -19.82
CA GLY A 93 -3.69 9.10 -20.84
C GLY A 93 -3.43 10.55 -20.41
N GLY A 94 -2.44 10.78 -19.53
CA GLY A 94 -2.10 12.09 -18.98
C GLY A 94 -2.62 12.35 -17.57
N THR A 95 -3.51 11.51 -17.05
CA THR A 95 -3.85 11.51 -15.61
C THR A 95 -2.62 11.01 -14.83
N PRO A 96 -2.17 11.71 -13.76
CA PRO A 96 -1.09 11.23 -12.91
C PRO A 96 -1.36 9.80 -12.43
N CYS A 97 -0.41 8.90 -12.64
CA CYS A 97 -0.57 7.47 -12.35
C CYS A 97 0.75 6.91 -11.83
N GLU A 98 0.78 6.64 -10.54
CA GLU A 98 1.98 6.18 -9.83
C GLU A 98 1.81 4.76 -9.32
N VAL A 99 2.91 4.01 -9.35
CA VAL A 99 2.98 2.61 -8.95
C VAL A 99 3.96 2.48 -7.79
N VAL A 100 3.48 1.93 -6.68
CA VAL A 100 4.27 1.69 -5.48
C VAL A 100 4.24 0.20 -5.17
N ILE A 101 5.40 -0.42 -5.09
CA ILE A 101 5.53 -1.85 -4.82
C ILE A 101 6.41 -2.01 -3.58
N PRO A 102 5.84 -2.21 -2.38
CA PRO A 102 6.61 -2.53 -1.18
C PRO A 102 7.48 -3.76 -1.42
N LYS A 103 8.74 -3.74 -0.96
CA LYS A 103 9.60 -4.92 -1.08
C LYS A 103 9.07 -6.01 -0.16
N ARG A 104 8.71 -7.14 -0.75
CA ARG A 104 8.01 -8.27 -0.14
C ARG A 104 6.59 -7.92 0.27
N GLU A 105 6.41 -7.20 1.38
CA GLU A 105 5.12 -7.00 2.02
C GLU A 105 4.93 -5.54 2.44
N TYR A 106 3.71 -5.03 2.31
CA TYR A 106 3.29 -3.71 2.77
C TYR A 106 3.57 -3.50 4.26
N GLU A 107 3.42 -4.56 5.07
CA GLU A 107 3.72 -4.56 6.51
C GLU A 107 5.17 -4.20 6.86
N ALA A 108 6.11 -4.31 5.92
CA ALA A 108 7.48 -3.86 6.13
C ALA A 108 7.54 -2.36 6.53
N TRP A 109 6.63 -1.53 6.03
CA TRP A 109 6.59 -0.10 6.39
C TRP A 109 6.17 0.11 7.84
N PHE A 110 5.29 -0.74 8.37
CA PHE A 110 4.91 -0.70 9.79
C PHE A 110 6.06 -1.19 10.68
N LEU A 111 6.80 -2.21 10.26
CA LEU A 111 8.02 -2.64 10.95
C LEU A 111 9.09 -1.55 10.99
N ALA A 112 9.21 -0.74 9.93
CA ALA A 112 10.15 0.36 9.86
C ALA A 112 9.76 1.56 10.76
N THR A 113 8.48 1.68 11.12
CA THR A 113 7.92 2.86 11.77
C THR A 113 7.14 2.54 13.05
N ILE A 114 7.42 1.37 13.66
CA ILE A 114 6.62 0.81 14.75
C ILE A 114 6.56 1.73 15.98
N GLU A 115 7.59 2.56 16.19
CA GLU A 115 7.63 3.55 17.26
C GLU A 115 6.46 4.53 17.17
N SER A 116 6.04 4.88 15.96
CA SER A 116 4.88 5.75 15.72
C SER A 116 3.54 5.07 16.01
N LEU A 117 3.53 3.75 16.20
CA LEU A 117 2.36 2.93 16.45
C LEU A 117 2.28 2.43 17.91
N ARG A 118 3.30 2.70 18.74
CA ARG A 118 3.34 2.31 20.16
C ARG A 118 2.05 2.69 20.90
N GLY A 119 1.51 1.74 21.67
CA GLY A 119 0.28 1.94 22.46
C GLY A 119 -1.00 2.01 21.62
N LYS A 120 -0.94 1.79 20.31
CA LYS A 120 -2.11 1.69 19.42
C LYS A 120 -2.31 0.24 19.02
N ARG A 121 -3.57 -0.20 18.95
CA ARG A 121 -3.96 -1.50 18.38
C ARG A 121 -3.17 -2.70 18.95
N GLY A 122 -2.77 -2.62 20.22
CA GLY A 122 -2.00 -3.68 20.87
C GLY A 122 -0.49 -3.66 20.61
N ILE A 123 0.08 -2.71 19.86
CA ILE A 123 1.55 -2.54 19.75
C ILE A 123 2.13 -2.17 21.13
N ARG A 124 3.17 -2.88 21.56
CA ARG A 124 3.81 -2.65 22.86
C ARG A 124 4.43 -1.26 22.93
N ASN A 125 4.43 -0.65 24.11
CA ASN A 125 5.04 0.67 24.32
C ASN A 125 6.56 0.68 24.15
N ASP A 126 7.21 -0.48 24.30
CA ASP A 126 8.64 -0.70 24.13
C ASP A 126 9.01 -1.28 22.75
N ALA A 127 8.05 -1.39 21.82
CA ALA A 127 8.30 -1.96 20.50
C ALA A 127 9.36 -1.14 19.73
N VAL A 128 10.34 -1.83 19.15
CA VAL A 128 11.42 -1.23 18.36
C VAL A 128 11.34 -1.68 16.92
N SER A 129 11.62 -0.77 16.00
CA SER A 129 11.63 -1.01 14.57
C SER A 129 12.55 -2.15 14.19
N HIS A 130 12.18 -2.87 13.13
CA HIS A 130 13.04 -3.94 12.61
C HIS A 130 14.21 -3.28 11.83
N PRO A 131 15.48 -3.66 12.08
CA PRO A 131 16.64 -3.00 11.46
C PRO A 131 16.70 -3.18 9.93
N SER A 132 16.12 -4.28 9.43
CA SER A 132 16.01 -4.58 7.99
C SER A 132 14.57 -4.97 7.63
N PRO A 133 13.61 -4.02 7.67
CA PRO A 133 12.18 -4.32 7.73
C PRO A 133 11.62 -4.99 6.47
N GLU A 134 12.29 -4.84 5.33
CA GLU A 134 11.93 -5.47 4.05
C GLU A 134 12.54 -6.87 3.86
N THR A 135 13.32 -7.37 4.84
CA THR A 135 13.97 -8.69 4.76
C THR A 135 13.06 -9.86 5.13
N PRO A 136 12.24 -9.79 6.20
CA PRO A 136 11.34 -10.89 6.59
C PRO A 136 10.36 -11.28 5.48
N ARG A 137 10.04 -12.57 5.39
CA ARG A 137 8.96 -13.11 4.52
C ARG A 137 7.63 -13.30 5.28
N ASP A 138 7.59 -12.76 6.49
CA ASP A 138 6.43 -12.79 7.37
C ASP A 138 6.49 -11.51 8.21
N ALA A 139 6.34 -10.37 7.53
CA ALA A 139 6.36 -9.08 8.21
C ALA A 139 5.18 -8.96 9.18
N LYS A 140 4.08 -9.69 8.90
CA LYS A 140 2.93 -9.84 9.80
C LYS A 140 3.30 -10.53 11.10
N GLY A 141 3.93 -11.71 11.05
CA GLY A 141 4.42 -12.40 12.24
C GLY A 141 5.44 -11.55 13.02
N GLN A 142 6.31 -10.83 12.32
CA GLN A 142 7.23 -9.87 12.94
C GLN A 142 6.53 -8.69 13.62
N LEU A 143 5.38 -8.23 13.10
CA LEU A 143 4.55 -7.23 13.77
C LEU A 143 3.90 -7.83 15.02
N GLU A 144 3.41 -9.07 14.95
CA GLU A 144 2.79 -9.75 16.09
C GLU A 144 3.75 -9.92 17.28
N GLU A 145 5.03 -10.22 17.03
CA GLU A 145 6.08 -10.26 18.07
C GLU A 145 6.26 -8.91 18.80
N ARG A 146 5.83 -7.81 18.18
CA ARG A 146 5.88 -6.44 18.71
C ARG A 146 4.54 -6.01 19.32
N MET A 147 3.54 -6.90 19.35
CA MET A 147 2.26 -6.69 20.01
C MET A 147 2.23 -7.26 21.43
N LEU A 148 1.22 -6.86 22.20
CA LEU A 148 0.94 -7.39 23.53
C LEU A 148 0.55 -8.88 23.42
N PRO A 149 0.90 -9.71 24.42
CA PRO A 149 0.51 -11.12 24.43
C PRO A 149 -0.99 -11.33 24.20
N GLY A 150 -1.34 -12.29 23.33
CA GLY A 150 -2.74 -12.58 22.97
C GLY A 150 -3.33 -11.65 21.92
N SER A 151 -2.56 -10.69 21.41
CA SER A 151 -2.92 -9.89 20.23
C SER A 151 -2.40 -10.54 18.95
N SER A 152 -3.09 -10.33 17.84
CA SER A 152 -2.66 -10.73 16.50
C SER A 152 -2.82 -9.54 15.57
N TYR A 153 -1.96 -9.48 14.56
CA TYR A 153 -2.00 -8.40 13.59
C TYR A 153 -3.17 -8.65 12.63
N ALA A 154 -4.12 -7.72 12.65
CA ALA A 154 -5.19 -7.65 11.67
C ALA A 154 -5.12 -6.28 11.01
N PRO A 155 -4.91 -6.19 9.69
CA PRO A 155 -4.73 -4.91 8.98
C PRO A 155 -5.86 -3.91 9.18
N THR A 156 -7.05 -4.36 9.60
CA THR A 156 -8.28 -3.58 9.69
C THR A 156 -8.99 -3.66 11.04
N ALA A 157 -8.47 -4.39 12.03
CA ALA A 157 -9.14 -4.58 13.33
C ALA A 157 -8.88 -3.45 14.34
#